data_AF-A0A0S7XQN8-F1
#
_entry.id   AF-A0A0S7XQN8-F1
#
_cell.length_a   1.000
_cell.length_b   1.000
_cell.length_c   1.000
_cell.angle_alpha   90.00
_cell.angle_beta   90.00
_cell.angle_gamma   90.00
#
_symmetry.space_group_name_H-M   'P 1'
#
loop_
_entity.id
_entity.type
_entity.pdbx_description
1 polymer ?
#
loop_
_entity_poly.entity_id
_entity_poly.type
_entity_poly.pdbx_seq_one_letter_code
_entity_poly.pdbx_strand_id
1 'polypeptide(L)'
;MRHNQQHQARRLFFAALAGTAVALGAGCFADGAWAVPTKVTWEAEKPANREAPWTVKAASKNDIKKKLVAGTGYIRHPMLWPPKERPKDAKVPPKRLVYEFTAPKTATYYFWAKVWWYDECSNSFWVGFDKDVPAADWISLSFKERAPKEKTYVFGEDATYKRWHWVRYHSGDLATGGGVRLTKGKHKLYVRAREDGLSMDRFLLISDRDYIAVGQYG
;
A
#
# COMPACT_ATOMS: atom_id res chain seq x y z
N MET A 1 40.76 76.23 -18.47
CA MET A 1 41.38 75.32 -17.48
C MET A 1 42.01 74.15 -18.25
N ARG A 2 43.33 73.96 -18.06
CA ARG A 2 44.21 72.77 -18.30
C ARG A 2 44.08 72.00 -19.62
N HIS A 3 45.07 72.10 -20.53
CA HIS A 3 46.32 71.30 -20.64
C HIS A 3 46.08 69.84 -21.09
N ASN A 4 46.56 69.46 -22.30
CA ASN A 4 47.85 68.75 -22.57
C ASN A 4 47.71 67.24 -22.27
N GLN A 5 48.24 66.24 -22.97
CA GLN A 5 48.96 66.05 -24.22
C GLN A 5 49.18 64.51 -24.34
N GLN A 6 49.52 64.05 -25.54
CA GLN A 6 50.48 62.96 -25.81
C GLN A 6 50.14 61.46 -25.66
N HIS A 7 50.33 60.80 -26.81
CA HIS A 7 51.19 59.64 -27.12
C HIS A 7 51.00 58.26 -26.45
N GLN A 8 50.83 57.28 -27.36
CA GLN A 8 51.59 56.03 -27.53
C GLN A 8 51.74 55.09 -26.33
N ALA A 9 51.29 53.85 -26.46
CA ALA A 9 52.14 52.66 -26.26
C ALA A 9 51.42 51.36 -26.64
N ARG A 10 52.05 50.62 -27.57
CA ARG A 10 51.81 49.21 -27.86
C ARG A 10 52.18 48.37 -26.63
N ARG A 11 51.35 47.38 -26.28
CA ARG A 11 51.72 46.29 -25.36
C ARG A 11 51.78 44.96 -26.13
N LEU A 12 52.99 44.42 -26.21
CA LEU A 12 53.29 43.02 -26.48
C LEU A 12 52.90 42.20 -25.24
N PHE A 13 52.24 41.05 -25.40
CA PHE A 13 52.35 39.95 -24.44
C PHE A 13 52.30 38.60 -25.17
N PHE A 14 53.13 37.70 -24.64
CA PHE A 14 53.61 36.42 -25.15
C PHE A 14 52.53 35.36 -25.39
N ALA A 15 52.69 34.59 -26.47
CA ALA A 15 52.09 33.27 -26.61
C ALA A 15 53.05 32.22 -26.00
N ALA A 16 52.57 31.41 -25.06
CA ALA A 16 53.26 30.24 -24.56
C ALA A 16 52.32 29.02 -24.64
N LEU A 17 52.91 27.90 -25.07
CA LEU A 17 52.30 26.64 -25.50
C LEU A 17 51.30 26.02 -24.50
N ALA A 18 50.18 25.51 -25.03
CA ALA A 18 49.36 24.50 -24.37
C ALA A 18 49.80 23.11 -24.85
N GLY A 19 50.45 22.34 -23.97
CA GLY A 19 50.69 20.91 -24.14
C GLY A 19 49.41 20.11 -23.87
N THR A 20 49.05 19.22 -24.79
CA THR A 20 47.91 18.32 -24.67
C THR A 20 48.24 17.17 -23.71
N ALA A 21 47.60 17.12 -22.55
CA ALA A 21 47.58 15.93 -21.69
C ALA A 21 46.33 15.10 -22.03
N VAL A 22 46.54 13.89 -22.56
CA VAL A 22 45.47 12.88 -22.70
C VAL A 22 45.25 12.24 -21.35
N ALA A 23 44.17 12.61 -20.66
CA ALA A 23 43.70 11.89 -19.49
C ALA A 23 42.94 10.64 -19.95
N LEU A 24 43.52 9.46 -19.70
CA LEU A 24 42.80 8.18 -19.77
C LEU A 24 41.70 8.21 -18.70
N GLY A 25 40.45 8.39 -19.14
CA GLY A 25 39.29 8.32 -18.28
C GLY A 25 39.13 6.90 -17.73
N ALA A 26 39.40 6.73 -16.44
CA ALA A 26 38.89 5.59 -15.69
C ALA A 26 37.36 5.72 -15.66
N GLY A 27 36.68 4.89 -16.45
CA GLY A 27 35.23 4.80 -16.44
C GLY A 27 34.77 4.39 -15.05
N CYS A 28 34.15 5.32 -14.33
CA CYS A 28 33.30 4.99 -13.20
C CYS A 28 32.10 4.23 -13.76
N PHE A 29 32.19 2.90 -13.79
CA PHE A 29 30.99 2.08 -13.80
C PHE A 29 30.34 2.29 -12.44
N ALA A 30 29.38 3.21 -12.37
CA ALA A 30 28.43 3.21 -11.29
C ALA A 30 27.64 1.91 -11.44
N ASP A 31 27.97 0.91 -10.62
CA ASP A 31 27.14 -0.26 -10.44
C ASP A 31 25.74 0.22 -10.04
N GLY A 32 24.85 0.32 -11.03
CA GLY A 32 23.43 0.48 -10.83
C GLY A 32 22.88 -0.80 -10.22
N ALA A 33 23.19 -1.04 -8.94
CA ALA A 33 22.54 -2.07 -8.17
C ALA A 33 21.05 -1.72 -8.13
N TRP A 34 20.26 -2.40 -8.95
CA TRP A 34 18.80 -2.31 -8.93
C TRP A 34 18.35 -2.58 -7.51
N ALA A 35 17.77 -1.55 -6.86
CA ALA A 35 17.35 -1.68 -5.47
C ALA A 35 16.32 -2.80 -5.37
N VAL A 36 16.67 -3.88 -4.67
CA VAL A 36 15.77 -5.03 -4.49
C VAL A 36 14.44 -4.53 -3.91
N PRO A 37 13.30 -4.88 -4.55
CA PRO A 37 11.99 -4.55 -4.03
C PRO A 37 11.84 -5.01 -2.59
N THR A 38 11.30 -4.14 -1.75
CA THR A 38 11.01 -4.50 -0.37
C THR A 38 9.62 -5.08 -0.29
N LYS A 39 9.51 -6.27 0.29
CA LYS A 39 8.27 -7.01 0.53
C LYS A 39 8.01 -7.09 2.03
N VAL A 40 6.80 -6.75 2.46
CA VAL A 40 6.28 -6.97 3.82
C VAL A 40 4.98 -7.76 3.68
N THR A 41 4.92 -8.94 4.31
CA THR A 41 3.74 -9.81 4.25
C THR A 41 3.33 -10.26 5.63
N TRP A 42 2.03 -10.32 5.87
CA TRP A 42 1.49 -10.83 7.12
C TRP A 42 0.12 -11.49 6.92
N GLU A 43 -0.22 -12.36 7.87
CA GLU A 43 -1.45 -13.14 7.88
C GLU A 43 -2.62 -12.29 8.37
N ALA A 44 -3.76 -12.36 7.68
CA ALA A 44 -4.93 -11.56 8.00
C ALA A 44 -5.66 -12.07 9.26
N GLU A 45 -5.51 -13.34 9.64
CA GLU A 45 -6.10 -13.90 10.85
C GLU A 45 -5.39 -13.47 12.15
N LYS A 46 -4.31 -12.67 12.06
CA LYS A 46 -3.51 -12.22 13.21
C LYS A 46 -3.52 -10.69 13.42
N PRO A 47 -4.70 -10.05 13.56
CA PRO A 47 -4.75 -8.63 13.92
C PRO A 47 -4.26 -8.39 15.35
N ALA A 48 -3.63 -7.26 15.59
CA ALA A 48 -3.29 -6.77 16.93
C ALA A 48 -4.55 -6.38 17.72
N ASN A 49 -5.58 -5.88 17.04
CA ASN A 49 -6.90 -5.68 17.61
C ASN A 49 -7.99 -6.15 16.63
N ARG A 50 -8.95 -6.91 17.13
CA ARG A 50 -10.10 -7.44 16.38
C ARG A 50 -11.38 -7.10 17.10
N GLU A 51 -12.14 -6.18 16.53
CA GLU A 51 -13.47 -5.86 17.03
C GLU A 51 -14.52 -6.78 16.37
N ALA A 52 -15.47 -7.29 17.16
CA ALA A 52 -16.59 -8.09 16.63
C ALA A 52 -17.38 -7.28 15.57
N PRO A 53 -17.78 -7.83 14.42
CA PRO A 53 -18.12 -9.24 14.27
C PRO A 53 -17.04 -10.04 13.54
N TRP A 54 -15.85 -9.47 13.32
CA TRP A 54 -14.77 -10.19 12.64
C TRP A 54 -14.42 -11.46 13.41
N THR A 55 -14.38 -12.58 12.69
CA THR A 55 -14.04 -13.89 13.24
C THR A 55 -12.85 -14.49 12.50
N VAL A 56 -12.01 -15.24 13.21
CA VAL A 56 -11.00 -16.08 12.58
C VAL A 56 -11.64 -17.42 12.24
N LYS A 57 -11.45 -17.86 11.01
CA LYS A 57 -11.86 -19.17 10.52
C LYS A 57 -10.61 -20.01 10.33
N ALA A 58 -10.58 -21.21 10.92
CA ALA A 58 -9.51 -22.16 10.68
C ALA A 58 -9.57 -22.65 9.22
N ALA A 59 -8.41 -22.74 8.58
CA ALA A 59 -8.30 -23.32 7.25
C ALA A 59 -8.65 -24.81 7.32
N SER A 60 -9.49 -25.31 6.40
CA SER A 60 -9.76 -26.73 6.31
C SER A 60 -8.53 -27.49 5.78
N LYS A 61 -8.50 -28.82 5.98
CA LYS A 61 -7.48 -29.68 5.37
C LYS A 61 -7.43 -29.51 3.84
N ASN A 62 -8.59 -29.28 3.22
CA ASN A 62 -8.68 -29.04 1.78
C ASN A 62 -8.13 -27.68 1.39
N ASP A 63 -8.35 -26.63 2.20
CA ASP A 63 -7.77 -25.31 1.95
C ASP A 63 -6.25 -25.36 1.96
N ILE A 64 -5.67 -26.05 2.96
CA ILE A 64 -4.22 -26.24 3.08
C ILE A 64 -3.68 -27.10 1.93
N LYS A 65 -4.31 -28.26 1.65
CA LYS A 65 -3.88 -29.18 0.58
C LYS A 65 -3.94 -28.52 -0.79
N LYS A 66 -5.02 -27.79 -1.08
CA LYS A 66 -5.20 -27.04 -2.32
C LYS A 66 -4.55 -25.67 -2.28
N LYS A 67 -3.79 -25.34 -1.23
CA LYS A 67 -3.02 -24.11 -1.15
C LYS A 67 -3.88 -22.83 -1.20
N LEU A 68 -5.19 -22.95 -0.94
CA LEU A 68 -6.17 -21.87 -1.09
C LEU A 68 -5.97 -20.76 -0.06
N VAL A 69 -5.65 -21.13 1.17
CA VAL A 69 -5.46 -20.25 2.33
C VAL A 69 -4.06 -20.48 2.86
N ALA A 70 -3.45 -19.44 3.39
CA ALA A 70 -2.15 -19.52 4.01
C ALA A 70 -2.22 -19.69 5.52
N GLY A 71 -1.07 -20.00 6.13
CA GLY A 71 -0.98 -20.13 7.57
C GLY A 71 -1.99 -21.13 8.14
N THR A 72 -2.78 -20.66 9.09
CA THR A 72 -3.70 -21.51 9.87
C THR A 72 -5.17 -21.21 9.60
N GLY A 73 -5.47 -20.16 8.86
CA GLY A 73 -6.83 -19.67 8.72
C GLY A 73 -6.91 -18.35 7.97
N TYR A 74 -8.07 -17.71 8.07
CA TYR A 74 -8.35 -16.43 7.46
C TYR A 74 -9.30 -15.63 8.35
N ILE A 75 -9.35 -14.32 8.15
CA ILE A 75 -10.31 -13.46 8.84
C ILE A 75 -11.58 -13.33 7.99
N ARG A 76 -12.75 -13.38 8.63
CA ARG A 76 -14.06 -13.28 7.97
C ARG A 76 -14.97 -12.30 8.70
N HIS A 77 -15.57 -11.40 7.93
CA HIS A 77 -16.78 -10.70 8.33
C HIS A 77 -17.98 -11.59 8.00
N PRO A 78 -18.91 -11.83 8.93
CA PRO A 78 -20.06 -12.69 8.64
C PRO A 78 -20.91 -12.11 7.51
N MET A 79 -21.61 -12.97 6.77
CA MET A 79 -22.76 -12.54 5.97
C MET A 79 -23.88 -12.11 6.93
N LEU A 80 -24.51 -10.97 6.70
CA LEU A 80 -25.72 -10.57 7.41
C LEU A 80 -26.96 -11.10 6.67
N TRP A 81 -26.82 -11.46 5.38
CA TRP A 81 -27.84 -12.06 4.55
C TRP A 81 -27.34 -13.29 3.76
N PRO A 82 -28.05 -14.43 3.75
CA PRO A 82 -29.27 -14.72 4.51
C PRO A 82 -28.99 -14.83 6.02
N PRO A 83 -30.01 -14.68 6.89
CA PRO A 83 -29.84 -14.45 8.34
C PRO A 83 -29.09 -15.53 9.14
N LYS A 84 -28.78 -16.68 8.54
CA LYS A 84 -28.14 -17.82 9.21
C LYS A 84 -26.74 -17.49 9.73
N GLU A 85 -26.04 -16.56 9.09
CA GLU A 85 -24.72 -16.08 9.54
C GLU A 85 -24.80 -14.78 10.35
N ARG A 86 -25.99 -14.17 10.45
CA ARG A 86 -26.20 -12.90 11.17
C ARG A 86 -26.10 -13.14 12.68
N PRO A 87 -25.24 -12.40 13.41
CA PRO A 87 -25.24 -12.44 14.86
C PRO A 87 -26.61 -12.06 15.44
N LYS A 88 -27.06 -12.72 16.53
CA LYS A 88 -28.41 -12.52 17.10
C LYS A 88 -28.72 -11.08 17.51
N ASP A 89 -27.71 -10.29 17.87
CA ASP A 89 -27.85 -8.88 18.31
C ASP A 89 -27.42 -7.87 17.23
N ALA A 90 -27.40 -8.29 15.96
CA ALA A 90 -26.82 -7.54 14.87
C ALA A 90 -27.61 -6.29 14.45
N LYS A 91 -27.45 -5.18 15.19
CA LYS A 91 -27.23 -3.86 14.60
C LYS A 91 -25.72 -3.74 14.41
N VAL A 92 -25.13 -4.31 13.35
CA VAL A 92 -23.67 -4.33 13.23
C VAL A 92 -23.20 -3.17 12.35
N PRO A 93 -22.86 -2.00 12.92
CA PRO A 93 -22.00 -1.08 12.21
C PRO A 93 -20.66 -1.79 11.96
N PRO A 94 -19.96 -1.47 10.88
CA PRO A 94 -18.72 -2.19 10.58
C PRO A 94 -17.72 -1.94 11.70
N LYS A 95 -17.17 -2.99 12.31
CA LYS A 95 -16.11 -2.81 13.31
C LYS A 95 -14.74 -3.06 12.70
N ARG A 96 -13.69 -2.67 13.41
CA ARG A 96 -12.36 -2.48 12.84
C ARG A 96 -11.41 -3.63 13.18
N LEU A 97 -10.51 -3.92 12.25
CA LEU A 97 -9.29 -4.70 12.44
C LEU A 97 -8.10 -3.74 12.45
N VAL A 98 -7.15 -3.98 13.36
CA VAL A 98 -5.89 -3.25 13.42
C VAL A 98 -4.74 -4.23 13.31
N TYR A 99 -3.82 -3.97 12.38
CA TYR A 99 -2.60 -4.72 12.19
C TYR A 99 -1.41 -3.82 12.47
N GLU A 100 -0.40 -4.38 13.13
CA GLU A 100 0.89 -3.71 13.33
C GLU A 100 1.94 -4.39 12.46
N PHE A 101 2.75 -3.60 11.77
CA PHE A 101 3.82 -4.11 10.92
C PHE A 101 5.02 -3.17 10.94
N THR A 102 6.16 -3.65 10.44
CA THR A 102 7.38 -2.84 10.32
C THR A 102 7.76 -2.70 8.85
N ALA A 103 7.84 -1.46 8.37
CA ALA A 103 8.41 -1.15 7.06
C ALA A 103 9.94 -1.07 7.20
N PRO A 104 10.72 -1.91 6.49
CA PRO A 104 12.18 -1.98 6.71
C PRO A 104 12.93 -0.82 6.05
N LYS A 105 12.29 -0.13 5.10
CA LYS A 105 12.83 1.09 4.47
C LYS A 105 11.73 2.12 4.24
N THR A 106 12.12 3.40 4.23
CA THR A 106 11.27 4.50 3.79
C THR A 106 11.05 4.36 2.28
N ALA A 107 9.82 4.13 1.83
CA ALA A 107 9.48 3.94 0.43
C ALA A 107 7.99 4.14 0.17
N THR A 108 7.62 4.21 -1.10
CA THR A 108 6.23 4.01 -1.54
C THR A 108 5.98 2.51 -1.65
N TYR A 109 4.92 2.03 -0.99
CA TYR A 109 4.50 0.64 -1.01
C TYR A 109 3.14 0.48 -1.68
N TYR A 110 2.97 -0.59 -2.43
CA TYR A 110 1.72 -0.95 -3.07
C TYR A 110 1.06 -2.05 -2.25
N PHE A 111 -0.18 -1.77 -1.83
CA PHE A 111 -0.94 -2.64 -0.96
C PHE A 111 -1.74 -3.66 -1.77
N TRP A 112 -1.61 -4.91 -1.35
CA TRP A 112 -2.29 -6.07 -1.89
C TRP A 112 -2.94 -6.83 -0.74
N ALA A 113 -4.10 -7.42 -1.01
CA ALA A 113 -4.75 -8.34 -0.10
C ALA A 113 -5.19 -9.58 -0.88
N LYS A 114 -5.00 -10.75 -0.27
CA LYS A 114 -5.56 -11.99 -0.77
C LYS A 114 -6.93 -12.19 -0.14
N VAL A 115 -7.94 -12.23 -0.99
CA VAL A 115 -9.34 -12.05 -0.61
C VAL A 115 -10.21 -13.12 -1.24
N TRP A 116 -11.36 -13.34 -0.65
CA TRP A 116 -12.43 -14.15 -1.21
C TRP A 116 -13.73 -13.37 -1.06
N TRP A 117 -14.36 -13.09 -2.20
CA TRP A 117 -15.62 -12.36 -2.29
C TRP A 117 -16.78 -13.31 -2.47
N TYR A 118 -17.89 -13.02 -1.81
CA TYR A 118 -19.09 -13.82 -1.94
C TYR A 118 -19.81 -13.50 -3.27
N ASP A 119 -20.08 -12.22 -3.52
CA ASP A 119 -20.71 -11.66 -4.72
C ASP A 119 -20.39 -10.16 -4.88
N GLU A 120 -21.09 -9.47 -5.79
CA GLU A 120 -20.94 -8.04 -6.10
C GLU A 120 -21.35 -7.09 -4.97
N CYS A 121 -22.03 -7.60 -3.93
CA CYS A 121 -22.44 -6.84 -2.74
C CYS A 121 -21.55 -7.15 -1.52
N SER A 122 -20.54 -8.01 -1.68
CA SER A 122 -19.64 -8.50 -0.64
C SER A 122 -18.20 -8.63 -1.18
N ASN A 123 -17.71 -7.57 -1.82
CA ASN A 123 -16.41 -7.48 -2.48
C ASN A 123 -15.60 -6.23 -2.11
N SER A 124 -15.95 -5.49 -1.05
CA SER A 124 -15.20 -4.29 -0.68
C SER A 124 -15.04 -4.03 0.84
N PHE A 125 -13.96 -3.34 1.20
CA PHE A 125 -13.71 -2.84 2.54
C PHE A 125 -12.95 -1.50 2.54
N TRP A 126 -13.00 -0.79 3.66
CA TRP A 126 -12.23 0.41 3.87
C TRP A 126 -10.84 0.09 4.42
N VAL A 127 -9.82 0.77 3.90
CA VAL A 127 -8.44 0.69 4.39
C VAL A 127 -7.89 2.06 4.76
N GLY A 128 -6.92 2.02 5.66
CA GLY A 128 -6.23 3.20 6.15
C GLY A 128 -4.91 2.88 6.82
N PHE A 129 -3.95 3.80 6.77
CA PHE A 129 -2.61 3.63 7.31
C PHE A 129 -2.27 4.72 8.31
N ASP A 130 -1.69 4.34 9.45
CA ASP A 130 -1.27 5.24 10.53
C ASP A 130 -2.36 6.24 10.98
N LYS A 131 -2.25 7.51 10.58
CA LYS A 131 -3.20 8.55 10.94
C LYS A 131 -4.48 8.52 10.08
N ASP A 132 -4.44 7.85 8.94
CA ASP A 132 -5.54 7.79 7.97
C ASP A 132 -6.51 6.67 8.36
N VAL A 133 -7.09 6.73 9.56
CA VAL A 133 -7.99 5.70 10.08
C VAL A 133 -9.34 5.75 9.36
N PRO A 134 -9.92 4.61 8.92
CA PRO A 134 -11.27 4.59 8.37
C PRO A 134 -12.31 5.10 9.39
N ALA A 135 -13.04 6.16 9.02
CA ALA A 135 -14.14 6.74 9.80
C ALA A 135 -15.06 5.65 10.34
N ALA A 136 -15.62 5.85 11.53
CA ALA A 136 -16.37 4.86 12.32
C ALA A 136 -17.88 4.78 11.98
N ASP A 137 -18.37 5.50 10.97
CA ASP A 137 -19.82 5.61 10.74
C ASP A 137 -20.16 6.35 9.43
N TRP A 138 -20.15 5.64 8.29
CA TRP A 138 -20.58 6.24 7.03
C TRP A 138 -22.07 6.66 7.02
N ILE A 139 -22.89 6.09 7.92
CA ILE A 139 -24.34 6.34 8.04
C ILE A 139 -24.74 7.17 9.27
N SER A 140 -23.83 7.40 10.22
CA SER A 140 -24.13 8.20 11.43
C SER A 140 -23.42 9.56 11.45
N LEU A 141 -22.43 9.80 10.57
CA LEU A 141 -21.91 11.14 10.36
C LEU A 141 -22.88 11.95 9.51
N SER A 142 -23.39 13.03 10.09
CA SER A 142 -24.01 14.09 9.31
C SER A 142 -23.03 14.54 8.22
N PHE A 143 -23.52 14.96 7.04
CA PHE A 143 -22.66 15.44 5.93
C PHE A 143 -21.68 16.56 6.36
N LYS A 144 -21.93 17.25 7.49
CA LYS A 144 -21.09 18.30 8.07
C LYS A 144 -19.97 17.79 8.99
N GLU A 145 -20.07 16.58 9.54
CA GLU A 145 -19.05 15.95 10.40
C GLU A 145 -18.04 15.11 9.60
N ARG A 146 -18.26 14.97 8.29
CA ARG A 146 -17.32 14.38 7.32
C ARG A 146 -16.12 15.29 7.04
N ALA A 147 -15.52 15.85 8.10
CA ALA A 147 -14.40 16.76 7.99
C ALA A 147 -13.20 16.08 7.28
N PRO A 148 -12.34 16.84 6.57
CA PRO A 148 -11.48 16.34 5.49
C PRO A 148 -10.22 15.56 5.93
N LYS A 149 -10.16 15.06 7.16
CA LYS A 149 -8.90 14.65 7.79
C LYS A 149 -8.57 13.16 7.69
N GLU A 150 -9.52 12.32 7.35
CA GLU A 150 -9.33 10.87 7.30
C GLU A 150 -9.30 10.41 5.84
N LYS A 151 -8.11 10.10 5.32
CA LYS A 151 -8.02 9.49 3.98
C LYS A 151 -8.42 8.02 4.06
N THR A 152 -9.70 7.77 3.90
CA THR A 152 -10.25 6.42 3.83
C THR A 152 -10.30 5.96 2.39
N TYR A 153 -9.93 4.71 2.13
CA TYR A 153 -9.83 4.21 0.78
C TYR A 153 -10.66 2.95 0.58
N VAL A 154 -11.38 2.85 -0.54
CA VAL A 154 -12.12 1.62 -0.90
C VAL A 154 -11.13 0.61 -1.48
N PHE A 155 -11.09 -0.57 -0.89
CA PHE A 155 -10.32 -1.70 -1.38
C PHE A 155 -11.28 -2.81 -1.84
N GLY A 156 -11.00 -3.46 -2.96
CA GLY A 156 -11.89 -4.47 -3.54
C GLY A 156 -12.58 -3.92 -4.78
N GLU A 157 -13.87 -4.21 -4.96
CA GLU A 157 -14.70 -3.78 -6.12
C GLU A 157 -14.34 -4.47 -7.45
N ASP A 158 -13.60 -5.59 -7.40
CA ASP A 158 -13.39 -6.44 -8.58
C ASP A 158 -14.45 -7.55 -8.68
N ALA A 159 -14.59 -8.10 -9.89
CA ALA A 159 -15.63 -9.08 -10.23
C ALA A 159 -15.21 -10.55 -10.03
N THR A 160 -14.17 -10.81 -9.24
CA THR A 160 -13.67 -12.18 -9.01
C THR A 160 -14.32 -12.82 -7.79
N TYR A 161 -15.48 -13.43 -8.00
CA TYR A 161 -16.24 -14.04 -6.90
C TYR A 161 -15.92 -15.52 -6.66
N LYS A 162 -16.22 -15.97 -5.44
CA LYS A 162 -16.21 -17.38 -4.99
C LYS A 162 -14.88 -18.10 -5.14
N ARG A 163 -13.78 -17.35 -5.19
CA ARG A 163 -12.42 -17.90 -5.23
C ARG A 163 -11.43 -16.96 -4.55
N TRP A 164 -10.39 -17.55 -3.97
CA TRP A 164 -9.26 -16.78 -3.43
C TRP A 164 -8.47 -16.17 -4.58
N HIS A 165 -8.20 -14.86 -4.48
CA HIS A 165 -7.41 -14.14 -5.47
C HIS A 165 -6.73 -12.93 -4.80
N TRP A 166 -5.73 -12.37 -5.46
CA TRP A 166 -5.08 -11.16 -5.01
C TRP A 166 -5.73 -9.95 -5.65
N VAL A 167 -6.07 -8.97 -4.81
CA VAL A 167 -6.52 -7.65 -5.24
C VAL A 167 -5.41 -6.66 -4.90
N ARG A 168 -5.16 -5.73 -5.80
CA ARG A 168 -4.34 -4.55 -5.54
C ARG A 168 -5.26 -3.40 -5.22
N TYR A 169 -4.88 -2.60 -4.23
CA TYR A 169 -5.56 -1.36 -3.94
C TYR A 169 -5.62 -0.43 -5.17
N HIS A 170 -6.82 0.07 -5.54
CA HIS A 170 -7.01 0.84 -6.79
C HIS A 170 -7.98 2.05 -6.72
N SER A 171 -8.50 2.50 -5.57
CA SER A 171 -9.54 3.55 -5.58
C SER A 171 -9.02 5.00 -5.60
N GLY A 172 -9.24 5.71 -6.71
CA GLY A 172 -9.87 7.03 -6.68
C GLY A 172 -9.03 8.31 -6.79
N ASP A 173 -7.74 8.30 -6.44
CA ASP A 173 -6.85 9.46 -6.70
C ASP A 173 -5.51 8.99 -7.31
N LEU A 174 -5.68 8.28 -8.44
CA LEU A 174 -4.66 7.46 -9.13
C LEU A 174 -4.24 8.00 -10.49
N ALA A 175 -4.16 9.32 -10.65
CA ALA A 175 -3.31 9.85 -11.71
C ALA A 175 -1.82 9.41 -11.56
N THR A 176 -1.44 8.78 -10.43
CA THR A 176 -0.04 8.44 -10.04
C THR A 176 0.22 6.97 -9.60
N GLY A 177 -0.76 6.06 -9.61
CA GLY A 177 -0.51 4.62 -9.39
C GLY A 177 -0.51 4.07 -7.95
N GLY A 178 -0.96 4.81 -6.94
CA GLY A 178 -1.70 4.22 -5.81
C GLY A 178 -0.91 3.52 -4.70
N GLY A 179 0.32 3.95 -4.50
CA GLY A 179 1.11 3.49 -3.36
C GLY A 179 0.91 4.37 -2.12
N VAL A 180 1.12 3.78 -0.95
CA VAL A 180 1.22 4.47 0.33
C VAL A 180 2.69 4.75 0.66
N ARG A 181 3.03 6.01 0.95
CA ARG A 181 4.38 6.38 1.40
C ARG A 181 4.52 6.06 2.89
N LEU A 182 5.42 5.15 3.22
CA LEU A 182 5.72 4.76 4.60
C LEU A 182 7.17 5.08 4.94
N THR A 183 7.42 5.48 6.18
CA THR A 183 8.78 5.64 6.73
C THR A 183 9.36 4.29 7.13
N LYS A 184 10.67 4.19 7.32
CA LYS A 184 11.26 3.03 8.02
C LYS A 184 10.74 3.02 9.46
N GLY A 185 10.21 1.89 9.93
CA GLY A 185 9.76 1.74 11.31
C GLY A 185 8.41 1.07 11.44
N LYS A 186 7.79 1.24 12.62
CA LYS A 186 6.51 0.63 12.97
C LYS A 186 5.35 1.44 12.38
N HIS A 187 4.37 0.72 11.85
CA HIS A 187 3.19 1.28 11.19
C HIS A 187 1.94 0.50 11.58
N LYS A 188 0.77 1.11 11.33
CA LYS A 188 -0.53 0.48 11.53
C LYS A 188 -1.31 0.43 10.22
N LEU A 189 -1.92 -0.73 9.95
CA LEU A 189 -2.98 -0.88 8.95
C LEU A 189 -4.31 -1.01 9.70
N TYR A 190 -5.29 -0.23 9.26
CA TYR A 190 -6.67 -0.30 9.69
C TYR A 190 -7.52 -0.87 8.56
N VAL A 191 -8.30 -1.90 8.86
CA VAL A 191 -9.29 -2.47 7.94
C VAL A 191 -10.65 -2.38 8.58
N ARG A 192 -11.63 -1.92 7.82
CA ARG A 192 -13.01 -1.81 8.28
C ARG A 192 -13.94 -2.33 7.20
N ALA A 193 -14.89 -3.18 7.57
CA ALA A 193 -15.85 -3.72 6.62
C ALA A 193 -16.63 -2.57 5.97
N ARG A 194 -16.80 -2.61 4.65
CA ARG A 194 -17.80 -1.79 3.96
C ARG A 194 -19.07 -2.60 3.76
N GLU A 195 -18.88 -3.91 3.53
CA GLU A 195 -19.93 -4.90 3.28
C GLU A 195 -19.81 -6.09 4.24
N ASP A 196 -20.75 -7.01 4.13
CA ASP A 196 -20.73 -8.29 4.83
C ASP A 196 -20.06 -9.39 3.99
N GLY A 197 -19.89 -10.59 4.53
CA GLY A 197 -19.38 -11.73 3.75
C GLY A 197 -17.89 -11.76 3.40
N LEU A 198 -17.17 -10.69 3.72
CA LEU A 198 -15.78 -10.48 3.33
C LEU A 198 -14.86 -11.51 3.99
N SER A 199 -13.94 -12.09 3.21
CA SER A 199 -12.88 -12.96 3.73
C SER A 199 -11.50 -12.51 3.23
N MET A 200 -10.51 -12.46 4.13
CA MET A 200 -9.14 -12.05 3.84
C MET A 200 -8.16 -13.08 4.43
N ASP A 201 -7.17 -13.48 3.64
CA ASP A 201 -6.14 -14.47 3.99
C ASP A 201 -4.81 -13.79 4.32
N ARG A 202 -4.31 -12.95 3.40
CA ARG A 202 -3.00 -12.32 3.52
C ARG A 202 -2.99 -10.88 3.08
N PHE A 203 -2.05 -10.13 3.64
CA PHE A 203 -1.69 -8.80 3.21
C PHE A 203 -0.26 -8.73 2.70
N LEU A 204 -0.04 -7.87 1.72
CA LEU A 204 1.25 -7.64 1.10
C LEU A 204 1.44 -6.15 0.86
N LEU A 205 2.56 -5.61 1.32
CA LEU A 205 3.10 -4.32 0.89
C LEU A 205 4.38 -4.59 0.11
N ILE A 206 4.47 -4.04 -1.10
CA ILE A 206 5.65 -4.18 -1.94
C ILE A 206 6.10 -2.84 -2.53
N SER A 207 7.40 -2.56 -2.53
CA SER A 207 7.93 -1.30 -3.08
C SER A 207 8.13 -1.32 -4.60
N ASP A 208 7.72 -2.39 -5.26
CA ASP A 208 7.74 -2.53 -6.71
C ASP A 208 6.33 -2.28 -7.25
N ARG A 209 6.20 -1.25 -8.09
CA ARG A 209 4.94 -0.83 -8.68
C ARG A 209 4.41 -1.85 -9.67
N ASP A 210 5.30 -2.54 -10.36
CA ASP A 210 4.95 -3.39 -11.48
C ASP A 210 4.85 -4.86 -11.03
N TYR A 211 5.09 -5.13 -9.74
CA TYR A 211 4.83 -6.42 -9.12
C TYR A 211 3.36 -6.79 -9.27
N ILE A 212 3.11 -7.98 -9.81
CA ILE A 212 1.80 -8.62 -9.85
C ILE A 212 1.80 -9.77 -8.87
N ALA A 213 0.94 -9.70 -7.85
CA ALA A 213 0.76 -10.81 -6.93
C ALA A 213 0.10 -11.97 -7.67
N VAL A 214 0.88 -13.01 -7.97
CA VAL A 214 0.42 -14.22 -8.64
C VAL A 214 0.23 -15.37 -7.66
N GLY A 215 -0.70 -16.25 -8.00
CA GLY A 215 -0.84 -17.54 -7.35
C GLY A 215 -1.45 -17.51 -5.95
N GLN A 216 -1.61 -18.72 -5.44
CA GLN A 216 -2.10 -19.01 -4.11
C GLN A 216 -1.06 -18.75 -3.00
N TYR A 217 0.20 -18.49 -3.36
CA TYR A 217 1.28 -18.10 -2.44
C TYR A 217 2.32 -17.22 -3.15
N GLY A 218 2.95 -16.37 -2.35
CA GLY A 218 4.39 -16.17 -2.42
C GLY A 218 4.99 -16.46 -1.06
#